data_AF-A0A0F8UT40-F1
#
_entry.id   AF-A0A0F8UT40-F1
#
_cell.length_a   1.000
_cell.length_b   1.000
_cell.length_c   1.000
_cell.angle_alpha   90.00
_cell.angle_beta   90.00
_cell.angle_gamma   90.00
#
_symmetry.space_group_name_H-M   'P 1'
#
loop_
_entity.id
_entity.type
_entity.pdbx_description
1 polymer ?
#
loop_
_entity_poly.entity_id
_entity_poly.type
_entity_poly.pdbx_seq_one_letter_code
_entity_poly.pdbx_strand_id
1 'polypeptide(L)' 'MSLVSGEKTNFQYILRLLNTNVDGKQKIMYALTQIKGVGRRYSNLVCKKADVDLNK' A
#
# COMPACT_ATOMS: atom_id res chain seq x y z
N MET A 1 -12.75 -3.60 12.95
CA MET A 1 -11.56 -4.37 13.39
C MET A 1 -11.49 -5.63 12.55
N SER A 2 -10.70 -5.65 11.48
CA SER A 2 -10.43 -6.88 10.73
C SER A 2 -9.26 -7.62 11.37
N LEU A 3 -9.52 -8.84 11.80
CA LEU A 3 -8.52 -9.80 12.25
C LEU A 3 -7.51 -10.05 11.12
N VAL A 4 -6.24 -9.68 11.33
CA VAL A 4 -5.13 -10.31 10.61
C VAL A 4 -4.98 -11.70 11.23
N SER A 5 -5.77 -12.65 10.73
CA SER A 5 -5.59 -14.06 11.04
C SER A 5 -4.45 -14.61 10.20
N GLY A 6 -3.33 -14.97 10.82
CA GLY A 6 -2.55 -16.14 10.39
C GLY A 6 -1.05 -16.00 10.16
N GLU A 7 -0.51 -14.91 9.60
CA GLU A 7 0.77 -15.04 8.90
C GLU A 7 1.74 -13.87 9.14
N LYS A 8 2.48 -13.90 10.26
CA LYS A 8 3.72 -13.09 10.39
C LYS A 8 4.75 -13.41 9.29
N THR A 9 4.54 -14.49 8.54
CA THR A 9 5.34 -14.97 7.41
C THR A 9 5.05 -14.24 6.09
N ASN A 10 3.85 -13.68 5.88
CA ASN A 10 3.45 -13.09 4.59
C ASN A 10 3.43 -11.55 4.59
N PHE A 11 4.00 -10.91 5.61
CA PHE A 11 4.22 -9.47 5.60
C PHE A 11 5.51 -9.12 4.87
N GLN A 12 5.40 -8.35 3.79
CA GLN A 12 6.55 -7.85 3.05
C GLN A 12 6.93 -6.44 3.54
N TYR A 13 8.12 -6.31 4.11
CA TYR A 13 8.65 -5.02 4.57
C TYR A 13 8.98 -4.08 3.41
N ILE A 14 9.47 -4.62 2.30
CA ILE A 14 9.82 -3.85 1.10
C ILE A 14 9.15 -4.54 -0.08
N LEU A 15 8.32 -3.79 -0.80
CA LEU A 15 7.75 -4.21 -2.07
C LEU A 15 8.41 -3.43 -3.20
N ARG A 16 8.65 -4.09 -4.33
CA ARG A 16 9.13 -3.42 -5.54
C ARG A 16 8.00 -3.30 -6.56
N LEU A 17 7.66 -2.06 -6.90
CA LEU A 17 6.61 -1.72 -7.86
C LEU A 17 7.13 -0.62 -8.77
N LEU A 18 6.95 -0.78 -10.09
CA LEU A 18 7.34 0.21 -11.10
C LEU A 18 8.78 0.74 -10.92
N ASN A 19 9.74 -0.17 -10.71
CA ASN A 19 11.16 0.14 -10.46
C ASN A 19 11.44 1.01 -9.21
N THR A 20 10.47 1.18 -8.32
CA THR A 20 10.62 1.87 -7.03
C THR A 20 10.45 0.88 -5.87
N ASN A 21 11.16 1.14 -4.79
CA ASN A 21 10.98 0.41 -3.53
C ASN A 21 9.90 1.13 -2.71
N VAL A 22 8.94 0.38 -2.19
CA VAL A 22 7.82 0.86 -1.40
C VAL A 22 7.88 0.21 -0.01
N ASP A 23 7.73 1.01 1.04
CA ASP A 23 7.74 0.55 2.44
C ASP A 23 6.38 -0.04 2.83
N GLY A 24 6.37 -1.31 3.25
CA GLY A 24 5.17 -2.02 3.70
C GLY A 24 4.70 -1.66 5.11
N LYS A 25 5.51 -0.93 5.89
CA LYS A 25 5.11 -0.46 7.23
C LYS A 25 4.18 0.75 7.18
N GLN A 26 4.13 1.47 6.06
CA GLN A 26 3.27 2.63 5.88
C GLN A 26 1.91 2.21 5.33
N LYS A 27 0.86 2.98 5.69
CA LYS A 27 -0.46 2.79 5.07
C LYS A 27 -0.35 2.92 3.55
N ILE A 28 -1.12 2.10 2.84
CA ILE A 28 -1.07 1.92 1.38
C ILE A 28 -1.14 3.27 0.65
N MET A 29 -2.00 4.18 1.11
CA MET A 29 -2.17 5.49 0.49
C MET A 29 -0.88 6.32 0.44
N TYR A 30 -0.07 6.27 1.50
CA TYR A 30 1.20 7.00 1.59
C TYR A 30 2.34 6.23 0.93
N ALA A 31 2.34 4.90 1.10
CA ALA A 31 3.35 4.02 0.51
C ALA A 31 3.40 4.19 -1.03
N LEU A 32 2.24 4.27 -1.69
CA LEU A 32 2.14 4.48 -3.14
C LEU A 32 2.69 5.83 -3.62
N THR A 33 2.82 6.84 -2.76
CA THR A 33 3.37 8.15 -3.16
C THR A 33 4.88 8.16 -3.38
N GLN A 34 5.57 7.09 -2.99
CA GLN A 34 7.00 6.90 -3.30
C GLN A 34 7.23 6.62 -4.80
N ILE A 35 6.18 6.21 -5.52
CA ILE A 35 6.21 6.02 -6.97
C ILE A 35 6.16 7.40 -7.65
N LYS A 36 7.15 7.70 -8.51
CA LYS A 36 7.17 8.95 -9.27
C LYS A 36 5.91 9.09 -10.13
N GLY A 37 5.21 10.21 -9.98
CA GLY A 37 3.94 10.48 -10.68
C GLY A 37 2.68 10.08 -9.90
N VAL A 38 2.80 9.42 -8.75
CA VAL A 38 1.66 9.09 -7.89
C VAL A 38 1.57 10.07 -6.73
N GLY A 39 0.57 10.96 -6.78
CA GLY A 39 0.24 11.85 -5.67
C GLY A 39 -0.77 11.23 -4.70
N ARG A 40 -0.97 11.86 -3.53
CA ARG A 40 -1.93 11.42 -2.49
C ARG A 40 -3.36 11.26 -3.05
N ARG A 41 -3.81 12.20 -3.89
CA ARG A 41 -5.15 12.16 -4.50
C ARG A 41 -5.29 11.01 -5.49
N TYR A 42 -4.24 10.76 -6.28
CA TYR A 42 -4.22 9.67 -7.25
C TYR A 42 -4.20 8.31 -6.55
N SER A 43 -3.35 8.16 -5.53
CA SER A 43 -3.28 6.98 -4.68
C SER A 43 -4.64 6.63 -4.05
N ASN A 44 -5.36 7.61 -3.48
CA ASN A 44 -6.70 7.39 -2.92
C ASN A 44 -7.71 6.92 -3.98
N LEU A 45 -7.69 7.50 -5.19
CA LEU A 45 -8.55 7.06 -6.29
C LEU A 45 -8.25 5.62 -6.71
N VAL A 46 -6.97 5.25 -6.79
CA VAL A 46 -6.55 3.89 -7.14
C VAL A 46 -6.98 2.89 -6.07
N CYS A 47 -6.76 3.17 -4.77
CA CYS A 47 -7.20 2.30 -3.69
C CYS A 47 -8.72 2.08 -3.71
N LYS A 48 -9.50 3.14 -3.98
CA LYS A 48 -10.96 3.04 -4.11
C LYS A 48 -11.40 2.24 -5.33
N LYS A 49 -10.68 2.34 -6.45
CA LYS A 49 -11.00 1.62 -7.69
C LYS A 49 -10.56 0.14 -7.63
N ALA A 50 -9.55 -0.16 -6.83
CA ALA A 50 -9.05 -1.51 -6.61
C ALA A 50 -9.74 -2.23 -5.43
N ASP A 51 -10.79 -1.62 -4.84
CA ASP A 51 -11.52 -2.13 -3.67
C ASP A 51 -10.58 -2.50 -2.50
N VAL A 52 -9.52 -1.70 -2.30
CA VAL A 52 -8.54 -1.86 -1.22
C VAL A 52 -8.93 -0.98 -0.04
N ASP A 53 -9.00 -1.56 1.16
CA ASP A 53 -9.27 -0.83 2.39
C ASP A 53 -8.12 0.14 2.72
N LEU A 54 -8.44 1.42 2.89
CA LEU A 54 -7.48 2.49 3.22
C LEU A 54 -7.05 2.49 4.69
N ASN A 55 -7.76 1.76 5.55
CA ASN A 55 -7.44 1.67 6.97
C ASN A 55 -6.49 0.51 7.32
N LYS A 56 -6.14 -0.30 6.32
CA LYS A 56 -5.19 -1.41 6.44
C LYS A 56 -3.76 -0.94 6.20
#